data_AF-A0A3D1Q9D6-F1
#
_entry.id   AF-A0A3D1Q9D6-F1
#
_cell.length_a   1.000
_cell.length_b   1.000
_cell.length_c   1.000
_cell.angle_alpha   90.00
_cell.angle_beta   90.00
_cell.angle_gamma   90.00
#
_symmetry.space_group_name_H-M   'P 1'
#
loop_
_entity.id
_entity.type
_entity.pdbx_description
1 polymer ?
#
loop_
_entity_poly.entity_id
_entity_poly.type
_entity_poly.pdbx_seq_one_letter_code
_entity_poly.pdbx_strand_id
1 'polypeptide(L)'
;DMPLDQQVVLLRVLQDKMVTRIGDSKNIPVDVRIICASNKDLLEEVENGNFRQDLYYRLNVICITIPPLRDRKDDIALLMQHYLMKLGVAPIIMERIMNPAVMHCLARYNWP
;
A
#
# COMPACT_ATOMS: atom_id res chain seq x y z
N ASP A 1 -6.21 10.10 -8.15
CA ASP A 1 -7.11 10.00 -6.98
C ASP A 1 -8.51 9.58 -7.39
N MET A 2 -9.21 8.87 -6.50
CA MET A 2 -10.59 8.44 -6.71
C MET A 2 -11.52 9.66 -6.58
N PRO A 3 -12.22 10.07 -7.64
CA PRO A 3 -13.13 11.20 -7.56
C PRO A 3 -14.32 10.91 -6.62
N LEU A 4 -14.91 11.97 -6.06
CA LEU A 4 -15.90 11.88 -4.98
C LEU A 4 -17.15 11.06 -5.36
N ASP A 5 -17.54 11.06 -6.63
CA ASP A 5 -18.63 10.26 -7.18
C ASP A 5 -18.36 8.75 -7.08
N GLN A 6 -17.13 8.33 -7.36
CA GLN A 6 -16.71 6.92 -7.20
C GLN A 6 -16.64 6.51 -5.73
N GLN A 7 -16.29 7.44 -4.82
CA GLN A 7 -16.30 7.18 -3.38
C GLN A 7 -17.71 6.86 -2.87
N VAL A 8 -18.75 7.48 -3.45
CA VAL A 8 -20.16 7.15 -3.13
C VAL A 8 -20.52 5.73 -3.54
N VAL A 9 -20.06 5.30 -4.72
CA VAL A 9 -20.30 3.93 -5.19
C VAL A 9 -19.62 2.93 -4.28
N LEU A 10 -18.34 3.15 -3.94
CA LEU A 10 -17.61 2.26 -3.03
C LEU A 10 -18.26 2.18 -1.64
N LEU A 11 -18.73 3.32 -1.11
CA LEU A 11 -19.44 3.36 0.16
C LEU A 11 -20.71 2.48 0.13
N ARG A 12 -21.48 2.50 -0.96
CA ARG A 12 -22.64 1.62 -1.13
C ARG A 12 -22.26 0.15 -1.17
N VAL A 13 -21.18 -0.20 -1.88
CA VAL A 13 -20.69 -1.58 -1.91
C VAL A 13 -20.31 -2.07 -0.51
N LEU A 14 -19.66 -1.23 0.28
CA LEU A 14 -19.30 -1.51 1.69
C LEU A 14 -20.51 -1.65 2.63
N GLN A 15 -21.61 -0.96 2.32
CA GLN A 15 -22.83 -0.95 3.12
C GLN A 15 -23.74 -2.13 2.77
N ASP A 16 -24.05 -2.26 1.49
CA ASP A 16 -25.09 -3.16 0.98
C ASP A 16 -24.54 -4.54 0.63
N LYS A 17 -23.20 -4.69 0.54
CA LYS A 17 -22.52 -5.90 0.04
C LYS A 17 -23.03 -6.31 -1.34
N MET A 18 -23.34 -5.33 -2.18
CA MET A 18 -23.85 -5.51 -3.52
C MET A 18 -23.10 -4.62 -4.50
N VAL A 19 -22.98 -5.08 -5.75
CA VAL A 19 -22.42 -4.31 -6.86
C VAL A 19 -23.41 -4.26 -8.01
N THR A 20 -23.36 -3.19 -8.79
CA THR A 20 -24.17 -3.02 -10.02
C THR A 20 -23.21 -2.76 -11.17
N ARG A 21 -23.41 -3.43 -12.31
CA ARG A 21 -22.59 -3.18 -13.50
C ARG A 21 -22.95 -1.81 -14.08
N ILE A 22 -22.00 -1.16 -14.74
CA ILE A 22 -22.26 0.12 -15.42
C ILE A 22 -23.31 -0.10 -16.52
N GLY A 23 -24.39 0.68 -16.48
CA GLY A 23 -25.51 0.57 -17.42
C GLY A 23 -26.50 -0.57 -17.10
N ASP A 24 -26.30 -1.29 -16.00
CA ASP A 24 -27.24 -2.30 -15.49
C ASP A 24 -28.04 -1.73 -14.32
N SER A 25 -29.20 -2.32 -14.04
CA SER A 25 -30.02 -2.02 -12.85
C SER A 25 -30.02 -3.18 -11.85
N LYS A 26 -29.43 -4.32 -12.22
CA LYS A 26 -29.39 -5.50 -11.37
C LYS A 26 -28.29 -5.39 -10.32
N ASN A 27 -28.70 -5.44 -9.05
CA ASN A 27 -27.79 -5.59 -7.92
C ASN A 27 -27.32 -7.05 -7.81
N ILE A 28 -26.02 -7.23 -7.62
CA ILE A 28 -25.37 -8.54 -7.51
C ILE A 28 -24.77 -8.63 -6.10
N PRO A 29 -25.24 -9.55 -5.25
CA PRO A 29 -24.64 -9.74 -3.92
C PRO A 29 -23.22 -10.28 -4.04
N VAL A 30 -22.33 -9.77 -3.20
CA VAL A 30 -20.91 -10.15 -3.17
C VAL A 30 -20.46 -10.40 -1.73
N ASP A 31 -19.62 -11.41 -1.55
CA ASP A 31 -18.89 -11.63 -0.30
C ASP A 31 -17.40 -11.44 -0.59
N VAL A 32 -16.88 -10.26 -0.22
CA VAL A 32 -15.52 -9.84 -0.55
C VAL A 32 -14.83 -9.23 0.66
N ARG A 33 -13.54 -9.51 0.79
CA ARG A 33 -12.66 -8.82 1.72
C ARG A 33 -12.02 -7.63 1.02
N ILE A 34 -12.14 -6.45 1.61
CA ILE A 34 -11.60 -5.20 1.07
C ILE A 34 -10.30 -4.87 1.80
N ILE A 35 -9.25 -4.60 1.01
CA ILE A 35 -7.95 -4.13 1.48
C ILE A 35 -7.64 -2.87 0.68
N CYS A 36 -7.40 -1.77 1.39
CA CYS A 36 -7.08 -0.48 0.79
C CYS A 36 -5.67 -0.07 1.18
N ALA A 37 -5.00 0.67 0.28
CA ALA A 37 -3.70 1.27 0.52
C ALA A 37 -3.72 2.70 -0.04
N SER A 38 -3.14 3.64 0.70
CA SER A 38 -2.99 5.03 0.31
C SER A 38 -1.58 5.48 0.67
N ASN A 39 -0.96 6.26 -0.22
CA ASN A 39 0.29 6.97 0.04
C ASN A 39 0.07 8.41 0.55
N LYS A 40 -1.20 8.84 0.65
CA LYS A 40 -1.64 10.12 1.19
C LYS A 40 -2.28 9.93 2.56
N ASP A 41 -2.17 10.92 3.42
CA ASP A 41 -2.92 10.95 4.68
C ASP A 41 -4.41 11.17 4.38
N LEU A 42 -5.22 10.14 4.63
CA LEU A 42 -6.64 10.19 4.35
C LEU A 42 -7.38 11.16 5.27
N LEU A 43 -6.88 11.43 6.49
CA LEU A 43 -7.49 12.44 7.37
C LEU A 43 -7.31 13.84 6.78
N GLU A 44 -6.11 14.15 6.32
CA GLU A 44 -5.80 15.43 5.67
C GLU A 44 -6.63 15.59 4.38
N GLU A 45 -6.79 14.53 3.59
CA GLU A 45 -7.63 14.56 2.39
C GLU A 45 -9.13 14.72 2.71
N VAL A 46 -9.60 14.28 3.89
CA VAL A 46 -10.96 14.57 4.39
C VAL A 46 -11.09 16.05 4.73
N GLU A 47 -10.12 16.62 5.44
CA GLU A 47 -10.12 18.05 5.79
C GLU A 47 -10.08 18.95 4.53
N ASN A 48 -9.34 18.54 3.51
CA ASN A 48 -9.26 19.22 2.22
C ASN A 48 -10.50 19.01 1.32
N GLY A 49 -11.46 18.18 1.74
CA GLY A 49 -12.69 17.90 0.98
C GLY A 49 -12.52 16.98 -0.23
N ASN A 50 -11.34 16.37 -0.39
CA ASN A 50 -11.04 15.44 -1.48
C ASN A 50 -11.47 14.00 -1.15
N PHE A 51 -11.69 13.70 0.12
CA PHE A 51 -12.10 12.40 0.60
C PHE A 51 -13.32 12.47 1.52
N ARG A 52 -14.27 11.56 1.35
CA ARG A 52 -15.47 11.56 2.18
C ARG A 52 -15.19 10.99 3.57
N GLN A 53 -15.61 11.73 4.59
CA GLN A 53 -15.49 11.34 5.98
C GLN A 53 -16.17 10.00 6.30
N ASP A 54 -17.35 9.74 5.72
CA ASP A 54 -18.11 8.50 5.94
C ASP A 54 -17.39 7.25 5.39
N LEU A 55 -16.74 7.37 4.23
CA LEU A 55 -15.91 6.33 3.66
C LEU A 55 -14.65 6.10 4.48
N TYR A 56 -14.01 7.17 4.97
CA TYR A 56 -12.81 7.09 5.81
C TYR A 56 -13.05 6.22 7.04
N TYR A 57 -14.12 6.48 7.80
CA TYR A 57 -14.42 5.70 9.00
C TYR A 57 -14.79 4.24 8.72
N ARG A 58 -15.29 3.91 7.52
CA ARG A 58 -15.53 2.52 7.12
C ARG A 58 -14.28 1.76 6.71
N LEU A 59 -13.30 2.45 6.12
CA LEU A 59 -12.04 1.85 5.71
C LEU A 59 -11.05 1.77 6.87
N ASN A 60 -11.01 2.81 7.71
CA ASN A 60 -10.04 2.95 8.79
C ASN A 60 -10.42 2.19 10.08
N VAL A 61 -10.91 0.95 9.94
CA VAL A 61 -11.20 0.07 11.09
C VAL A 61 -9.91 -0.60 11.58
N ILE A 62 -9.10 -1.09 10.65
CA ILE A 62 -7.77 -1.65 10.93
C ILE A 62 -6.78 -0.93 10.01
N CYS A 63 -5.93 -0.10 10.60
CA CYS A 63 -4.88 0.61 9.89
C CYS A 63 -3.52 -0.04 10.12
N ILE A 64 -2.78 -0.30 9.04
CA ILE A 64 -1.41 -0.81 9.10
C ILE A 64 -0.52 0.23 8.42
N THR A 65 0.23 0.97 9.22
CA THR A 65 1.22 1.92 8.73
C THR A 65 2.48 1.16 8.34
N ILE A 66 2.89 1.27 7.09
CA ILE A 66 4.14 0.68 6.60
C ILE A 66 5.23 1.75 6.71
N PRO A 67 6.24 1.59 7.59
CA PRO A 67 7.30 2.58 7.72
C PRO A 67 8.15 2.62 6.43
N PRO A 68 8.64 3.81 6.04
CA PRO A 68 9.58 3.93 4.93
C PRO A 68 10.90 3.22 5.27
N LEU A 69 11.66 2.81 4.25
CA LEU A 69 12.88 2.01 4.46
C LEU A 69 13.92 2.73 5.34
N ARG A 70 13.92 4.07 5.33
CA ARG A 70 14.78 4.91 6.18
C ARG A 70 14.55 4.72 7.69
N ASP A 71 13.36 4.28 8.10
CA ASP A 71 12.98 4.03 9.50
C ASP A 71 13.14 2.55 9.89
N ARG A 72 13.48 1.68 8.93
CA ARG A 72 13.70 0.23 9.11
C ARG A 72 14.98 -0.22 8.41
N LYS A 73 16.09 0.42 8.75
CA LYS A 73 17.40 0.20 8.10
C LYS A 73 17.94 -1.22 8.31
N ASP A 74 17.57 -1.87 9.40
CA ASP A 74 17.97 -3.25 9.69
C ASP A 74 17.42 -4.25 8.66
N ASP A 75 16.30 -3.91 8.00
CA ASP A 75 15.71 -4.75 6.95
C ASP A 75 16.50 -4.70 5.62
N ILE A 76 17.38 -3.71 5.43
CA ILE A 76 18.09 -3.48 4.16
C ILE A 76 18.91 -4.72 3.76
N ALA A 77 19.62 -5.33 4.71
CA ALA A 77 20.45 -6.49 4.43
C ALA A 77 19.62 -7.70 3.95
N LEU A 78 18.51 -7.97 4.64
CA LEU A 78 17.61 -9.07 4.31
C LEU A 78 16.90 -8.85 2.97
N LEU A 79 16.42 -7.62 2.73
CA LEU A 79 15.79 -7.23 1.47
C LEU A 79 16.78 -7.35 0.30
N MET A 80 18.00 -6.85 0.46
CA MET A 80 19.05 -6.97 -0.55
C MET A 80 19.33 -8.44 -0.89
N GLN A 81 19.50 -9.29 0.12
CA GLN A 81 19.68 -10.72 -0.10
C GLN A 81 18.52 -11.33 -0.89
N HIS A 82 17.28 -11.04 -0.47
CA HIS A 82 16.08 -11.52 -1.15
C HIS A 82 16.03 -11.10 -2.62
N TYR A 83 16.27 -9.82 -2.92
CA TYR A 83 16.23 -9.31 -4.29
C TYR A 83 17.37 -9.86 -5.15
N LEU A 84 18.59 -9.97 -4.61
CA LEU A 84 19.71 -10.57 -5.34
C LEU A 84 19.44 -12.04 -5.68
N MET A 85 18.81 -12.81 -4.77
CA MET A 85 18.38 -14.18 -5.04
C MET A 85 17.30 -14.22 -6.13
N LYS A 86 16.29 -13.35 -6.01
CA LYS A 86 15.18 -13.26 -6.97
C LYS A 86 15.64 -12.86 -8.37
N LEU A 87 16.69 -12.06 -8.48
CA LEU A 87 17.30 -11.65 -9.74
C LEU A 87 18.24 -12.71 -10.34
N GLY A 88 18.44 -13.85 -9.67
CA GLY A 88 19.30 -14.93 -10.15
C GLY A 88 20.80 -14.61 -10.10
N VAL A 89 21.21 -13.71 -9.20
CA VAL A 89 22.62 -13.36 -9.02
C VAL A 89 23.37 -14.57 -8.48
N ALA A 90 24.47 -14.95 -9.15
CA ALA A 90 25.30 -16.06 -8.71
C ALA A 90 25.81 -15.82 -7.27
N PRO A 91 25.90 -16.86 -6.41
CA PRO A 91 26.29 -16.70 -5.00
C PRO A 91 27.58 -15.91 -4.78
N ILE A 92 28.61 -16.18 -5.60
CA ILE A 92 29.90 -15.46 -5.56
C ILE A 92 29.74 -13.95 -5.80
N ILE A 93 28.82 -13.55 -6.67
CA ILE A 93 28.56 -12.14 -6.97
C ILE A 93 27.75 -11.52 -5.84
N MET A 94 26.80 -12.26 -5.26
CA MET A 94 26.01 -11.82 -4.11
C MET A 94 26.89 -11.51 -2.89
N GLU A 95 27.86 -12.37 -2.57
CA GLU A 95 28.82 -12.13 -1.48
C GLU A 95 29.64 -10.85 -1.69
N ARG A 96 30.04 -10.56 -2.94
CA ARG A 96 30.75 -9.32 -3.27
C ARG A 96 29.88 -8.08 -3.10
N ILE A 97 28.60 -8.15 -3.51
CA ILE A 97 27.64 -7.04 -3.41
C ILE A 97 27.24 -6.80 -1.95
N MET A 98 27.05 -7.86 -1.17
CA MET A 98 26.65 -7.79 0.24
C MET A 98 27.80 -7.53 1.21
N ASN A 99 28.93 -6.99 0.72
CA ASN A 99 30.06 -6.69 1.59
C ASN A 99 29.72 -5.56 2.60
N PRO A 100 30.41 -5.49 3.75
CA PRO A 100 30.08 -4.51 4.80
C PRO A 100 30.17 -3.05 4.36
N ALA A 101 31.08 -2.72 3.45
CA ALA A 101 31.25 -1.35 2.96
C ALA A 101 30.04 -0.89 2.12
N VAL A 102 29.54 -1.76 1.24
CA VAL A 102 28.34 -1.51 0.44
C VAL A 102 27.12 -1.40 1.35
N MET A 103 26.95 -2.32 2.30
CA MET A 103 25.83 -2.27 3.25
C MET A 103 25.84 -0.99 4.07
N HIS A 104 27.01 -0.53 4.52
CA HIS A 104 27.14 0.73 5.24
C HIS A 104 26.75 1.94 4.37
N CYS A 105 27.12 1.96 3.08
CA CYS A 105 26.68 2.99 2.14
C CYS A 105 25.16 2.96 1.93
N LEU A 106 24.57 1.78 1.74
CA LEU A 106 23.12 1.62 1.54
C LEU A 106 22.32 2.02 2.78
N ALA A 107 22.84 1.75 3.99
CA ALA A 107 22.20 2.15 5.25
C ALA A 107 22.26 3.67 5.52
N ARG A 108 23.26 4.37 4.95
CA ARG A 108 23.37 5.84 5.06
C ARG A 108 22.51 6.58 4.03
N TYR A 109 22.04 5.90 2.98
CA TYR A 109 21.13 6.48 2.02
C TYR A 109 19.73 6.68 2.63
N ASN A 110 19.06 7.77 2.25
CA ASN A 110 17.81 8.20 2.86
C ASN A 110 16.55 7.52 2.31
N TRP A 111 16.65 6.73 1.24
CA TRP A 111 15.55 5.98 0.62
C TRP A 111 14.24 6.80 0.56
N PRO A 112 14.12 7.72 -0.42
CA PRO A 112 12.99 8.63 -0.53
C PRO A 112 11.65 7.89 -0.62
#